data_AF-A0AAD9PH31-F1
#
_entry.id   AF-A0AAD9PH31-F1
#
_cell.length_a   1.000
_cell.length_b   1.000
_cell.length_c   1.000
_cell.angle_alpha   90.00
_cell.angle_beta   90.00
_cell.angle_gamma   90.00
#
_symmetry.space_group_name_H-M   'P 1'
#
loop_
_entity.id
_entity.type
_entity.pdbx_description
1 polymer ?
#
loop_
_entity_poly.entity_id
_entity_poly.type
_entity_poly.pdbx_seq_one_letter_code
_entity_poly.pdbx_strand_id
1 'polypeptide(L)'
;MVILRRASRSSRVGIEDFTLVIGDLPATMVKDSHLSAWVHATCGIEPKSVCICFKIKRHMPKIQQVLATLEASPKSGGNYINLDYCKLLNVGQLECSGKALVVFDSIKSLNVAKARFTKAKIKTDYCDFNSESVIWENFESRANIIKQCACTILVCFGILLGWSVFFFIPYAAYRLHTQLEDVFENLWLNIFVSVAGACMGSALQLAVDSIDFTSKRHRRRLLLWCNFFVQVLVIGLNVLLSHATNYGGRTKLMWLLGQHVHQSSTFQVGEEISMSLSFCGYMVNTLLAVPLAIALLVHALGPWLGKALVLVGDFDQETINKLAKYPEFETGGRYCDSLAYLTCSLLVHVFLVPQYDRIIVCASLVLHVLICILRDRLVLCYRSASRISDDQGADFTPLAIWGVPCAILAAYPEYWNQRTGTLQMLPIVYALLKHVILYYTALALSCYRVKPNAINRENFDWRLYNPIYKASNMLAI
;
A
#
# COMPACT_ATOMS: atom_id res chain seq x y z
N MET A 1 -9.30 -25.63 -3.28
CA MET A 1 -9.79 -25.85 -1.90
C MET A 1 -9.30 -24.69 -1.02
N VAL A 2 -10.01 -23.57 -1.07
CA VAL A 2 -9.74 -22.42 -0.20
C VAL A 2 -10.34 -22.79 1.15
N ILE A 3 -9.49 -23.21 2.08
CA ILE A 3 -9.86 -23.25 3.48
C ILE A 3 -10.04 -21.78 3.85
N LEU A 4 -11.28 -21.29 3.72
CA LEU A 4 -11.81 -20.18 4.49
C LEU A 4 -11.74 -20.63 5.95
N ARG A 5 -10.51 -20.65 6.49
CA ARG A 5 -10.29 -20.70 7.91
C ARG A 5 -10.94 -19.42 8.36
N ARG A 6 -12.16 -19.56 8.90
CA ARG A 6 -12.87 -18.59 9.72
C ARG A 6 -11.77 -17.75 10.33
N ALA A 7 -11.63 -16.51 9.83
CA ALA A 7 -10.75 -15.55 10.46
C ALA A 7 -11.34 -15.40 11.85
N SER A 8 -10.85 -16.24 12.78
CA SER A 8 -11.21 -16.22 14.17
C SER A 8 -10.59 -14.93 14.64
N ARG A 9 -11.36 -13.85 14.46
CA ARG A 9 -11.13 -12.59 15.12
C ARG A 9 -10.93 -12.92 16.59
N SER A 10 -9.69 -12.85 17.02
CA SER A 10 -9.39 -12.28 18.32
C SER A 10 -10.11 -10.92 18.33
N SER A 11 -11.33 -10.94 18.87
CA SER A 11 -12.27 -9.84 18.88
C SER A 11 -11.90 -8.91 20.02
N ARG A 12 -10.72 -8.30 19.94
CA ARG A 12 -10.42 -7.19 20.84
C ARG A 12 -11.24 -6.00 20.35
N VAL A 13 -12.28 -5.67 21.12
CA VAL A 13 -13.01 -4.41 20.94
C VAL A 13 -12.05 -3.31 21.36
N GLY A 14 -11.65 -2.46 20.40
CA GLY A 14 -10.80 -1.32 20.67
C GLY A 14 -11.60 -0.08 21.08
N ILE A 15 -10.91 0.93 21.62
CA ILE A 15 -11.52 2.19 22.07
C ILE A 15 -12.16 2.93 20.88
N GLU A 16 -11.66 2.72 19.67
CA GLU A 16 -12.20 3.25 18.41
C GLU A 16 -13.69 2.91 18.19
N ASP A 17 -14.13 1.70 18.57
CA ASP A 17 -15.52 1.26 18.44
C ASP A 17 -16.48 2.10 19.34
N PHE A 18 -15.94 2.83 20.32
CA PHE A 18 -16.66 3.68 21.27
C PHE A 18 -16.36 5.18 21.11
N THR A 19 -15.66 5.58 20.05
CA THR A 19 -15.20 6.95 19.85
C THR A 19 -15.91 7.63 18.68
N LEU A 20 -16.41 8.85 18.89
CA LEU A 20 -16.83 9.76 17.83
C LEU A 20 -15.79 10.85 17.61
N VAL A 21 -15.58 11.20 16.35
CA VAL A 21 -14.82 12.39 15.94
C VAL A 21 -15.82 13.51 15.70
N ILE A 22 -15.75 14.56 16.50
CA ILE A 22 -16.53 15.79 16.30
C ILE A 22 -15.68 16.77 15.50
N GLY A 23 -16.25 17.33 14.43
CA GLY A 23 -15.62 18.34 13.59
C GLY A 23 -16.24 19.73 13.74
N ASP A 24 -15.53 20.73 13.23
CA ASP A 24 -15.92 22.16 13.20
C ASP A 24 -16.17 22.77 14.59
N LEU A 25 -15.36 22.39 15.58
CA LEU A 25 -15.40 22.98 16.91
C LEU A 25 -14.91 24.44 16.91
N PRO A 26 -15.50 25.33 17.74
CA PRO A 26 -15.03 26.70 17.87
C PRO A 26 -13.59 26.75 18.37
N ALA A 27 -12.78 27.66 17.81
CA ALA A 27 -11.38 27.85 18.23
C ALA A 27 -11.24 28.27 19.71
N THR A 28 -12.32 28.77 20.33
CA THR A 28 -12.39 29.13 21.75
C THR A 28 -12.52 27.93 22.69
N MET A 29 -12.81 26.74 22.18
CA MET A 29 -12.83 25.50 22.97
C MET A 29 -11.41 24.96 23.14
N VAL A 30 -10.80 25.28 24.29
CA VAL A 30 -9.43 24.88 24.65
C VAL A 30 -9.40 23.96 25.89
N LYS A 31 -10.50 23.88 26.65
CA LYS A 31 -10.59 23.08 27.89
C LYS A 31 -11.51 21.88 27.74
N ASP A 32 -11.03 20.70 28.14
CA ASP A 32 -11.79 19.44 28.07
C ASP A 32 -13.08 19.48 28.91
N SER A 33 -13.07 20.20 30.04
CA SER A 33 -14.27 20.35 30.90
C SER A 33 -15.41 21.09 30.21
N HIS A 34 -15.10 22.11 29.42
CA HIS A 34 -16.10 22.86 28.65
C HIS A 34 -16.66 22.01 27.52
N LEU A 35 -15.80 21.22 26.85
CA LEU A 35 -16.23 20.34 25.77
C LEU A 35 -17.11 19.19 26.30
N SER A 36 -16.76 18.59 27.44
CA SER A 36 -17.59 17.57 28.10
C SER A 36 -18.99 18.10 28.45
N ALA A 37 -19.06 19.28 29.07
CA ALA A 37 -20.33 19.92 29.41
C ALA A 37 -21.17 20.25 28.16
N TRP A 38 -20.53 20.73 27.09
CA TRP A 38 -21.19 21.01 25.81
C TRP A 38 -21.72 19.75 25.12
N VAL A 39 -20.92 18.67 25.12
CA VAL A 39 -21.35 17.35 24.60
C VAL A 39 -22.59 16.90 25.37
N HIS A 40 -22.53 16.89 26.71
CA HIS A 40 -23.66 16.49 27.55
C HIS A 40 -24.91 17.36 27.31
N ALA A 41 -24.75 18.69 27.22
CA ALA A 41 -25.87 19.59 26.93
C ALA A 41 -26.51 19.33 25.56
N THR A 42 -25.71 18.94 24.57
CA THR A 42 -26.18 18.73 23.19
C THR A 42 -26.80 17.35 22.99
N CYS A 43 -26.18 16.30 23.52
CA CYS A 43 -26.59 14.92 23.28
C CYS A 43 -27.31 14.29 24.48
N GLY A 44 -27.37 14.93 25.65
CA GLY A 44 -28.01 14.42 26.87
C GLY A 44 -27.39 13.11 27.39
N ILE A 45 -26.13 12.85 27.04
CA ILE A 45 -25.36 11.66 27.43
C ILE A 45 -24.01 12.17 27.93
N GLU A 46 -23.58 11.69 29.10
CA GLU A 46 -22.29 12.07 29.66
C GLU A 46 -21.17 11.34 28.91
N PRO A 47 -20.21 12.07 28.30
CA PRO A 47 -19.06 11.44 27.68
C PRO A 47 -18.10 10.95 28.75
N LYS A 48 -17.53 9.75 28.56
CA LYS A 48 -16.58 9.17 29.51
C LYS A 48 -15.23 9.88 29.45
N SER A 49 -14.80 10.23 28.25
CA SER A 49 -13.56 10.95 28.01
C SER A 49 -13.71 11.81 26.77
N VAL A 50 -13.06 12.96 26.81
CA VAL A 50 -13.05 13.94 25.76
C VAL A 50 -11.60 14.37 25.57
N CYS A 51 -11.16 14.47 24.31
CA CYS A 51 -9.82 14.90 23.98
C CYS A 51 -9.90 15.90 22.82
N ILE A 52 -9.48 17.14 23.07
CA ILE A 52 -9.36 18.18 22.04
C ILE A 52 -8.12 17.90 21.20
N CYS A 53 -8.26 17.92 19.88
CA CYS A 53 -7.13 17.74 18.97
C CYS A 53 -6.48 19.10 18.67
N PHE A 54 -5.16 19.17 18.78
CA PHE A 54 -4.38 20.39 18.55
C PHE A 54 -3.64 20.36 17.22
N LYS A 55 -3.30 21.55 16.70
CA LYS A 55 -2.51 21.71 15.48
C LYS A 55 -1.02 21.52 15.76
N ILE A 56 -0.56 20.29 15.60
CA ILE A 56 0.80 19.90 15.99
C ILE A 56 1.83 19.93 14.84
N LYS A 57 1.39 20.01 13.57
CA LYS A 57 2.28 19.90 12.39
C LYS A 57 3.44 20.90 12.39
N ARG A 58 3.17 22.18 12.72
CA ARG A 58 4.18 23.24 12.79
C ARG A 58 5.18 23.06 13.93
N HIS A 59 4.80 22.29 14.95
CA HIS A 59 5.60 22.06 16.15
C HIS A 59 6.33 20.70 16.11
N MET A 60 6.11 19.86 15.09
CA MET A 60 6.74 18.55 14.99
C MET A 60 8.27 18.55 15.05
N PRO A 61 8.98 19.45 14.34
CA PRO A 61 10.45 19.47 14.42
C PRO A 61 10.94 19.69 15.86
N LYS A 62 10.25 20.56 16.63
CA LYS A 62 10.56 20.81 18.04
C LYS A 62 10.21 19.61 18.92
N ILE A 63 9.09 18.94 18.66
CA ILE A 63 8.69 17.71 19.38
C ILE A 63 9.71 16.60 19.13
N GLN A 64 10.14 16.39 17.89
CA GLN A 64 11.15 15.40 17.53
C GLN A 64 12.50 15.72 18.17
N GLN A 65 12.90 16.99 18.21
CA GLN A 65 14.12 17.42 18.91
C GLN A 65 14.05 17.11 20.41
N VAL A 66 12.91 17.37 21.07
CA VAL A 66 12.70 17.03 22.48
C VAL A 66 12.74 15.51 22.69
N LEU A 67 12.06 14.73 21.85
CA LEU A 67 12.08 13.26 21.93
C LEU A 67 13.49 12.69 21.73
N ALA A 68 14.24 13.18 20.76
CA ALA A 68 15.63 12.77 20.53
C ALA A 68 16.53 13.12 21.72
N THR A 69 16.31 14.28 22.36
CA THR A 69 17.04 14.68 23.57
C THR A 69 16.69 13.78 24.77
N LEU A 70 15.43 13.34 24.87
CA LEU A 70 14.97 12.40 25.90
C LEU A 70 15.54 10.98 25.68
N GLU A 71 15.61 10.51 24.43
CA GLU A 71 16.21 9.21 24.08
C GLU A 71 17.73 9.20 24.26
N ALA A 72 18.40 10.34 24.09
CA ALA A 72 19.84 10.48 24.27
C ALA A 72 20.29 10.59 25.75
N SER A 73 19.37 10.80 26.70
CA SER A 73 19.71 10.93 28.13
C SER A 73 19.90 9.55 28.78
N PRO A 74 21.14 9.13 29.13
CA PRO A 74 21.42 7.76 29.60
C PRO A 74 21.09 7.53 31.07
N LYS A 75 20.52 8.51 31.78
CA LYS A 75 20.40 8.51 33.24
C LYS A 75 19.09 9.14 33.74
N SER A 76 18.02 8.36 33.76
CA SER A 76 17.09 8.39 34.90
C SER A 76 16.24 7.13 34.89
N GLY A 77 16.46 6.26 35.88
CA GLY A 77 15.49 5.22 36.21
C GLY A 77 14.17 5.89 36.57
N GLY A 78 13.19 5.78 35.68
CA GLY A 78 11.85 6.33 35.85
C GLY A 78 11.33 6.97 34.58
N ASN A 79 10.28 6.37 34.00
CA ASN A 79 9.52 6.90 32.87
C ASN A 79 8.67 8.11 33.28
N TYR A 80 9.29 9.18 33.80
CA TYR A 80 8.61 10.44 34.07
C TYR A 80 9.08 11.49 33.07
N ILE A 81 8.18 11.87 32.17
CA ILE A 81 8.33 13.04 31.31
C ILE A 81 8.40 14.24 32.24
N ASN A 82 9.59 14.83 32.43
CA ASN A 82 9.72 16.04 33.22
C ASN A 82 8.87 17.15 32.56
N LEU A 83 7.90 17.69 33.32
CA LEU A 83 6.98 18.75 32.88
C LEU A 83 7.70 20.02 32.39
N ASP A 84 8.97 20.19 32.75
CA ASP A 84 9.81 21.27 32.22
C ASP A 84 10.10 21.13 30.71
N TYR A 85 10.10 19.91 30.15
CA TYR A 85 10.15 19.70 28.68
C TYR A 85 8.83 20.05 27.99
N CYS A 86 7.69 19.94 28.69
CA CYS A 86 6.41 20.42 28.19
C CYS A 86 6.34 21.96 28.16
N LYS A 87 7.07 22.65 29.06
CA LYS A 87 7.21 24.11 29.01
C LYS A 87 8.01 24.58 27.78
N LEU A 88 9.05 23.83 27.38
CA LEU A 88 9.82 24.10 26.14
C LEU A 88 8.96 24.01 24.87
N LEU A 89 7.88 23.23 24.90
CA LEU A 89 6.94 23.10 23.79
C LEU A 89 5.92 24.25 23.70
N ASN A 90 5.86 25.18 24.67
CA ASN A 90 4.84 26.23 24.75
C ASN A 90 3.43 25.67 24.49
N VAL A 91 3.08 24.55 25.13
CA VAL A 91 1.82 23.81 24.90
C VAL A 91 0.58 24.71 25.06
N GLY A 92 0.67 25.76 25.90
CA GLY A 92 -0.39 26.77 26.07
C GLY A 92 -0.66 27.68 24.85
N GLN A 93 0.17 27.62 23.80
CA GLN A 93 -0.01 28.36 22.54
C GLN A 93 -0.51 27.47 21.39
N LEU A 94 -0.80 26.19 21.65
CA LEU A 94 -1.31 25.29 20.61
C LEU A 94 -2.73 25.67 20.22
N GLU A 95 -2.92 26.00 18.94
CA GLU A 95 -4.24 26.24 18.38
C GLU A 95 -5.06 24.94 18.33
N CYS A 96 -6.36 25.06 18.65
CA CYS A 96 -7.30 23.97 18.47
C CYS A 96 -7.46 23.65 16.98
N SER A 97 -7.44 22.36 16.62
CA SER A 97 -7.62 21.90 15.24
C SER A 97 -9.08 21.99 14.75
N GLY A 98 -10.00 22.38 15.64
CA GLY A 98 -11.45 22.33 15.38
C GLY A 98 -12.00 20.90 15.38
N LYS A 99 -11.25 19.92 15.87
CA LYS A 99 -11.69 18.53 16.03
C LYS A 99 -11.50 18.05 17.45
N ALA A 100 -12.36 17.12 17.88
CA ALA A 100 -12.20 16.43 19.14
C ALA A 100 -12.64 14.97 19.04
N LEU A 101 -12.06 14.15 19.91
CA LEU A 101 -12.43 12.76 20.12
C LEU A 101 -13.28 12.67 21.38
N VAL A 102 -14.44 12.02 21.25
CA VAL A 102 -15.37 11.82 22.36
C VAL A 102 -15.63 10.33 22.51
N VAL A 103 -15.29 9.80 23.69
CA VAL A 103 -15.43 8.38 24.02
C VAL A 103 -16.69 8.19 24.88
N PHE A 104 -17.52 7.24 24.49
CA PHE A 104 -18.74 6.87 25.20
C PHE A 104 -18.58 5.52 25.92
N ASP A 105 -19.45 5.27 26.90
CA ASP A 105 -19.42 4.01 27.65
C ASP A 105 -19.98 2.81 26.86
N SER A 106 -20.85 3.04 25.87
CA SER A 106 -21.44 1.98 25.07
C SER A 106 -21.67 2.40 23.62
N ILE A 107 -21.74 1.41 22.71
CA ILE A 107 -22.08 1.62 21.30
C ILE A 107 -23.50 2.20 21.15
N LYS A 108 -24.41 1.82 22.05
CA LYS A 108 -25.79 2.36 22.08
C LYS A 108 -25.77 3.86 22.40
N SER A 109 -25.05 4.25 23.45
CA SER A 109 -24.85 5.66 23.83
C SER A 109 -24.24 6.44 22.67
N LEU A 110 -23.24 5.86 22.01
CA LEU A 110 -22.59 6.46 20.86
C LEU A 110 -23.55 6.68 19.68
N ASN A 111 -24.35 5.68 19.31
CA ASN A 111 -25.31 5.78 18.21
C ASN A 111 -26.42 6.79 18.50
N VAL A 112 -26.90 6.84 19.75
CA VAL A 112 -27.87 7.86 20.19
C VAL A 112 -27.26 9.26 20.14
N ALA A 113 -26.03 9.42 20.64
CA ALA A 113 -25.31 10.68 20.59
C ALA A 113 -25.13 11.15 19.14
N LYS A 114 -24.68 10.25 18.24
CA LYS A 114 -24.54 10.55 16.82
C LYS A 114 -25.85 11.01 16.19
N ALA A 115 -26.96 10.31 16.44
CA ALA A 115 -28.26 10.70 15.90
C ALA A 115 -28.70 12.09 16.39
N ARG A 116 -28.39 12.45 17.64
CA ARG A 116 -28.68 13.78 18.21
C ARG A 116 -27.77 14.87 17.63
N PHE A 117 -26.48 14.59 17.45
CA PHE A 117 -25.56 15.51 16.78
C PHE A 117 -25.95 15.79 15.33
N THR A 118 -26.36 14.76 14.58
CA THR A 118 -26.87 14.93 13.21
C THR A 118 -28.11 15.82 13.17
N LYS A 119 -29.05 15.66 14.11
CA LYS A 119 -30.22 16.54 14.23
C LYS A 119 -29.82 17.99 14.53
N ALA A 120 -28.79 18.18 15.37
CA ALA A 120 -28.22 19.48 15.69
C ALA A 120 -27.30 20.06 14.59
N LYS A 121 -27.20 19.40 13.42
CA LYS A 121 -26.33 19.79 12.29
C LYS A 121 -24.84 19.89 12.64
N ILE A 122 -24.39 19.16 13.66
CA ILE A 122 -22.98 19.06 14.04
C ILE A 122 -22.34 17.93 13.24
N LYS A 123 -21.18 18.18 12.63
CA LYS A 123 -20.47 17.16 11.85
C LYS A 123 -19.81 16.16 12.80
N THR A 124 -20.22 14.90 12.69
CA THR A 124 -19.67 13.80 13.48
C THR A 124 -19.40 12.59 12.62
N ASP A 125 -18.19 12.05 12.73
CA ASP A 125 -17.75 10.83 12.06
C ASP A 125 -17.45 9.74 13.10
N TYR A 126 -17.62 8.47 12.70
CA TYR A 126 -17.15 7.36 13.53
C TYR A 126 -15.62 7.33 13.53
N CYS A 127 -15.01 6.95 14.64
CA CYS A 127 -13.56 6.76 14.69
C CYS A 127 -13.19 5.45 13.97
N ASP A 128 -12.76 5.55 12.71
CA ASP A 128 -12.40 4.38 11.89
C ASP A 128 -10.91 3.99 12.00
N PHE A 129 -10.19 4.52 12.99
CA PHE A 129 -8.74 4.36 13.13
C PHE A 129 -8.32 4.03 14.58
N ASN A 130 -7.40 3.08 14.72
CA ASN A 130 -6.69 2.82 15.98
C ASN A 130 -5.65 3.95 16.21
N SER A 131 -5.35 4.31 17.46
CA SER A 131 -4.45 5.41 17.82
C SER A 131 -3.05 5.31 17.17
N GLU A 132 -2.55 4.09 16.99
CA GLU A 132 -1.27 3.81 16.33
C GLU A 132 -1.31 3.99 14.80
N SER A 133 -2.51 3.88 14.21
CA SER A 133 -2.77 3.99 12.77
C SER A 133 -3.05 5.41 12.28
N VAL A 134 -3.18 6.38 13.20
CA VAL A 134 -3.39 7.79 12.88
C VAL A 134 -2.08 8.50 12.59
N ILE A 135 -2.08 9.38 11.59
CA ILE A 135 -1.01 10.35 11.37
C ILE A 135 -1.46 11.65 12.02
N TRP A 136 -1.10 11.80 13.30
CA TRP A 136 -1.56 12.92 14.14
C TRP A 136 -1.19 14.29 13.59
N GLU A 137 -0.07 14.39 12.86
CA GLU A 137 0.40 15.61 12.21
C GLU A 137 -0.61 16.17 11.20
N ASN A 138 -1.31 15.28 10.49
CA ASN A 138 -2.25 15.65 9.44
C ASN A 138 -3.71 15.62 9.92
N PHE A 139 -3.94 15.35 11.21
CA PHE A 139 -5.28 15.18 11.77
C PHE A 139 -6.15 16.45 11.66
N GLU A 140 -5.53 17.63 11.61
CA GLU A 140 -6.21 18.90 11.35
C GLU A 140 -6.86 18.94 9.96
N SER A 141 -6.18 18.39 8.96
CA SER A 141 -6.64 18.49 7.57
C SER A 141 -8.00 17.80 7.41
N ARG A 142 -8.93 18.48 6.74
CA ARG A 142 -10.19 17.84 6.35
C ARG A 142 -9.82 16.80 5.30
N ALA A 143 -9.95 15.52 5.65
CA ALA A 143 -9.67 14.41 4.74
C ALA A 143 -10.60 14.52 3.52
N ASN A 144 -10.13 15.15 2.45
CA ASN A 144 -10.79 15.16 1.17
C ASN A 144 -10.18 14.02 0.36
N ILE A 145 -10.81 12.84 0.49
CA ILE A 145 -10.36 11.61 -0.16
C ILE A 145 -10.21 11.81 -1.67
N ILE A 146 -11.11 12.57 -2.31
CA ILE A 146 -11.04 12.85 -3.75
C ILE A 146 -9.78 13.66 -4.08
N LYS A 147 -9.50 14.73 -3.32
CA LYS A 147 -8.29 15.55 -3.51
C LYS A 147 -7.02 14.73 -3.26
N GLN A 148 -7.01 13.90 -2.21
CA GLN A 148 -5.89 13.03 -1.89
C GLN A 148 -5.64 12.02 -3.01
N CYS A 149 -6.66 11.31 -3.48
CA CYS A 149 -6.57 10.40 -4.62
C CYS A 149 -6.08 11.10 -5.89
N ALA A 150 -6.66 12.27 -6.22
CA ALA A 150 -6.25 13.03 -7.41
C ALA A 150 -4.78 13.48 -7.33
N CYS A 151 -4.34 13.97 -6.16
CA CYS A 151 -2.95 14.35 -5.92
C CYS A 151 -2.02 13.16 -6.07
N THR A 152 -2.36 12.01 -5.48
CA THR A 152 -1.57 10.78 -5.61
C THR A 152 -1.49 10.31 -7.06
N ILE A 153 -2.59 10.33 -7.83
CA ILE A 153 -2.58 9.96 -9.24
C ILE A 153 -1.65 10.89 -10.04
N LEU A 154 -1.72 12.20 -9.81
CA LEU A 154 -0.86 13.18 -10.49
C LEU A 154 0.61 12.99 -10.14
N VAL A 155 0.92 12.71 -8.87
CA VAL A 155 2.26 12.37 -8.40
C VAL A 155 2.76 11.08 -9.05
N CYS A 156 1.95 10.02 -9.06
CA CYS A 156 2.28 8.76 -9.75
C CYS A 156 2.60 9.01 -11.22
N PHE A 157 1.79 9.82 -11.90
CA PHE A 157 2.02 10.17 -13.30
C PHE A 157 3.33 10.94 -13.50
N GLY A 158 3.62 11.93 -12.65
CA GLY A 158 4.89 12.66 -12.68
C GLY A 158 6.11 11.75 -12.46
N ILE A 159 6.02 10.83 -11.50
CA ILE A 159 7.07 9.84 -11.22
C ILE A 159 7.24 8.87 -12.40
N LEU A 160 6.15 8.39 -12.99
CA LEU A 160 6.19 7.53 -14.18
C LEU A 160 6.82 8.25 -15.37
N LEU A 161 6.49 9.52 -15.60
CA LEU A 161 7.12 10.34 -16.64
C LEU A 161 8.62 10.52 -16.39
N GLY A 162 9.00 10.87 -15.16
CA GLY A 162 10.41 10.99 -14.77
C GLY A 162 11.16 9.68 -14.97
N TRP A 163 10.60 8.56 -14.49
CA TRP A 163 11.17 7.23 -14.68
C TRP A 163 11.31 6.89 -16.17
N SER A 164 10.30 7.24 -16.97
CA SER A 164 10.32 6.96 -18.40
C SER A 164 11.44 7.74 -19.09
N VAL A 165 11.62 9.02 -18.78
CA VAL A 165 12.64 9.87 -19.41
C VAL A 165 14.06 9.50 -18.95
N PHE A 166 14.26 9.27 -17.65
CA PHE A 166 15.61 9.06 -17.10
C PHE A 166 16.09 7.62 -17.19
N PHE A 167 15.19 6.64 -17.18
CA PHE A 167 15.58 5.22 -17.16
C PHE A 167 15.08 4.49 -18.41
N PHE A 168 13.79 4.55 -18.72
CA PHE A 168 13.21 3.73 -19.79
C PHE A 168 13.66 4.15 -21.19
N ILE A 169 13.66 5.44 -21.53
CA ILE A 169 14.04 5.92 -22.86
C ILE A 169 15.53 5.61 -23.15
N PRO A 170 16.49 5.90 -22.25
CA PRO A 170 17.89 5.52 -22.46
C PRO A 170 18.06 4.00 -22.60
N TYR A 171 17.38 3.23 -21.76
CA TYR A 171 17.36 1.76 -21.83
C TYR A 171 16.81 1.25 -23.17
N ALA A 172 15.67 1.79 -23.61
CA ALA A 172 15.01 1.43 -24.85
C ALA A 172 15.87 1.81 -26.07
N ALA A 173 16.46 3.01 -26.06
CA ALA A 173 17.36 3.45 -27.11
C ALA A 173 18.58 2.53 -27.22
N TYR A 174 19.22 2.22 -26.08
CA TYR A 174 20.33 1.28 -26.04
C TYR A 174 19.94 -0.09 -26.62
N ARG A 175 18.82 -0.66 -26.15
CA ARG A 175 18.36 -1.99 -26.57
C ARG A 175 17.92 -2.04 -28.05
N LEU A 176 17.41 -0.94 -28.60
CA LEU A 176 17.09 -0.83 -30.02
C LEU A 176 18.34 -0.69 -30.91
N HIS A 177 19.44 -0.16 -30.35
CA HIS A 177 20.70 0.01 -31.07
C HIS A 177 21.63 -1.20 -30.98
N THR A 178 21.63 -1.95 -29.87
CA THR A 178 22.47 -3.15 -29.72
C THR A 178 21.79 -4.39 -30.30
N GLN A 179 22.53 -5.14 -31.13
CA GLN A 179 22.14 -6.48 -31.62
C GLN A 179 22.75 -7.61 -30.78
N LEU A 180 23.43 -7.26 -29.68
CA LEU A 180 24.16 -8.21 -28.86
C LEU A 180 23.17 -8.97 -27.96
N GLU A 181 23.13 -10.29 -28.12
CA GLU A 181 22.29 -11.20 -27.34
C GLU A 181 23.00 -11.72 -26.08
N ASP A 182 24.12 -11.10 -25.68
CA ASP A 182 24.96 -11.61 -24.60
C ASP A 182 24.18 -11.74 -23.29
N VAL A 183 24.31 -12.92 -22.66
CA VAL A 183 23.66 -13.26 -21.39
C VAL A 183 24.03 -12.26 -20.30
N PHE A 184 25.28 -11.77 -20.31
CA PHE A 184 25.77 -10.79 -19.35
C PHE A 184 25.13 -9.41 -19.54
N GLU A 185 24.96 -8.97 -20.79
CA GLU A 185 24.26 -7.72 -21.11
C GLU A 185 22.79 -7.81 -20.68
N ASN A 186 22.11 -8.92 -20.97
CA ASN A 186 20.74 -9.16 -20.53
C ASN A 186 20.62 -9.15 -18.99
N LEU A 187 21.57 -9.74 -18.27
CA LEU A 187 21.61 -9.70 -16.81
C LEU A 187 21.76 -8.26 -16.30
N TRP A 188 22.70 -7.50 -16.86
CA TRP A 188 22.99 -6.12 -16.45
C TRP A 188 21.80 -5.19 -16.71
N LEU A 189 21.15 -5.32 -17.87
CA LEU A 189 19.95 -4.57 -18.22
C LEU A 189 18.79 -4.89 -17.26
N ASN A 190 18.60 -6.16 -16.90
CA ASN A 190 17.59 -6.55 -15.92
C ASN A 190 17.88 -5.98 -14.52
N ILE A 191 19.15 -5.92 -14.11
CA ILE A 191 19.56 -5.26 -12.86
C ILE A 191 19.26 -3.75 -12.94
N PHE A 192 19.61 -3.08 -14.05
CA PHE A 192 19.34 -1.66 -14.25
C PHE A 192 17.84 -1.34 -14.16
N VAL A 193 16.99 -2.11 -14.85
CA VAL A 193 15.53 -1.95 -14.78
C VAL A 193 15.01 -2.20 -13.36
N SER A 194 15.57 -3.18 -12.65
CA SER A 194 15.18 -3.48 -11.27
C SER A 194 15.55 -2.35 -10.30
N VAL A 195 16.74 -1.76 -10.43
CA VAL A 195 17.18 -0.60 -9.66
C VAL A 195 16.30 0.61 -9.97
N ALA A 196 16.01 0.87 -11.25
CA ALA A 196 15.11 1.94 -11.66
C ALA A 196 13.71 1.78 -11.03
N GLY A 197 13.19 0.54 -11.01
CA GLY A 197 11.92 0.20 -10.37
C GLY A 197 11.95 0.44 -8.86
N ALA A 198 13.03 0.08 -8.17
CA ALA A 198 13.20 0.35 -6.75
C ALA A 198 13.25 1.86 -6.45
N CYS A 199 13.99 2.63 -7.25
CA CYS A 199 14.03 4.10 -7.14
C CYS A 199 12.64 4.72 -7.32
N MET A 200 11.88 4.23 -8.28
CA MET A 200 10.50 4.65 -8.53
C MET A 200 9.59 4.35 -7.33
N GLY A 201 9.69 3.15 -6.74
CA GLY A 201 8.95 2.78 -5.53
C GLY A 201 9.27 3.67 -4.34
N SER A 202 10.56 3.96 -4.10
CA SER A 202 10.99 4.89 -3.03
C SER A 202 10.51 6.32 -3.29
N ALA A 203 10.60 6.81 -4.53
CA ALA A 203 10.10 8.13 -4.90
C ALA A 203 8.59 8.25 -4.69
N LEU A 204 7.84 7.19 -5.03
CA LEU A 204 6.40 7.14 -4.83
C LEU A 204 6.05 7.17 -3.34
N GLN A 205 6.76 6.41 -2.51
CA GLN A 205 6.56 6.44 -1.06
C GLN A 205 6.80 7.83 -0.48
N LEU A 206 7.92 8.48 -0.83
CA LEU A 206 8.26 9.83 -0.36
C LEU A 206 7.21 10.87 -0.78
N ALA A 207 6.76 10.78 -2.03
CA ALA A 207 5.79 11.74 -2.56
C ALA A 207 4.39 11.53 -1.97
N VAL A 208 3.98 10.29 -1.72
CA VAL A 208 2.71 9.99 -1.04
C VAL A 208 2.78 10.33 0.45
N ASP A 209 3.93 10.19 1.10
CA ASP A 209 4.15 10.64 2.48
C ASP A 209 4.04 12.17 2.61
N SER A 210 4.31 12.90 1.53
CA SER A 210 4.12 14.36 1.47
C SER A 210 2.65 14.78 1.35
N ILE A 211 1.74 13.85 1.05
CA ILE A 211 0.30 14.12 0.96
C ILE A 211 -0.32 13.98 2.37
N ASP A 212 -1.19 14.92 2.73
CA ASP A 212 -1.81 14.99 4.06
C ASP A 212 -2.85 13.87 4.32
N PHE A 213 -2.40 12.63 4.44
CA PHE A 213 -3.23 11.51 4.90
C PHE A 213 -3.40 11.56 6.41
N THR A 214 -4.63 11.43 6.89
CA THR A 214 -4.95 11.32 8.32
C THR A 214 -4.76 9.91 8.87
N SER A 215 -4.81 8.90 8.00
CA SER A 215 -4.77 7.48 8.37
C SER A 215 -3.66 6.75 7.60
N LYS A 216 -2.75 6.11 8.33
CA LYS A 216 -1.68 5.25 7.78
C LYS A 216 -2.26 4.12 6.95
N ARG A 217 -3.42 3.58 7.36
CA ARG A 217 -4.13 2.52 6.63
C ARG A 217 -4.56 3.00 5.25
N HIS A 218 -5.26 4.13 5.14
CA HIS A 218 -5.68 4.68 3.84
C HIS A 218 -4.49 4.96 2.91
N ARG A 219 -3.42 5.55 3.46
CA ARG A 219 -2.15 5.76 2.74
C ARG A 219 -1.58 4.46 2.19
N ARG A 220 -1.47 3.42 3.03
CA ARG A 220 -0.96 2.10 2.66
C ARG A 220 -1.81 1.44 1.56
N ARG A 221 -3.14 1.52 1.66
CA ARG A 221 -4.05 0.98 0.63
C ARG A 221 -3.82 1.64 -0.72
N LEU A 222 -3.67 2.97 -0.74
CA LEU A 222 -3.44 3.71 -1.97
C LEU A 222 -2.07 3.38 -2.57
N LEU A 223 -1.02 3.30 -1.73
CA LEU A 223 0.31 2.85 -2.15
C LEU A 223 0.27 1.45 -2.75
N LEU A 224 -0.48 0.52 -2.15
CA LEU A 224 -0.66 -0.84 -2.68
C LEU A 224 -1.21 -0.82 -4.11
N TRP A 225 -2.26 -0.03 -4.34
CA TRP A 225 -2.85 0.14 -5.68
C TRP A 225 -1.88 0.77 -6.67
N CYS A 226 -1.22 1.87 -6.27
CA CYS A 226 -0.28 2.57 -7.13
C CYS A 226 0.90 1.67 -7.50
N ASN A 227 1.51 0.98 -6.53
CA ASN A 227 2.61 0.03 -6.77
C ASN A 227 2.18 -1.08 -7.75
N PHE A 228 1.01 -1.68 -7.54
CA PHE A 228 0.51 -2.72 -8.44
C PHE A 228 0.35 -2.21 -9.89
N PHE A 229 -0.35 -1.08 -10.10
CA PHE A 229 -0.60 -0.56 -11.44
C PHE A 229 0.68 -0.07 -12.13
N VAL A 230 1.56 0.59 -11.38
CA VAL A 230 2.86 1.04 -11.86
C VAL A 230 3.70 -0.16 -12.32
N GLN A 231 3.74 -1.24 -11.52
CA GLN A 231 4.48 -2.44 -11.87
C GLN A 231 3.92 -3.14 -13.11
N VAL A 232 2.59 -3.24 -13.24
CA VAL A 232 1.94 -3.77 -14.45
C VAL A 232 2.28 -2.93 -15.68
N LEU A 233 2.29 -1.59 -15.56
CA LEU A 233 2.63 -0.69 -16.64
C LEU A 233 4.09 -0.84 -17.05
N VAL A 234 5.02 -0.93 -16.10
CA VAL A 234 6.45 -1.16 -16.36
C VAL A 234 6.68 -2.50 -17.06
N ILE A 235 6.03 -3.58 -16.61
CA ILE A 235 6.09 -4.88 -17.29
C ILE A 235 5.55 -4.74 -18.73
N GLY A 236 4.41 -4.09 -18.91
CA GLY A 236 3.82 -3.86 -20.23
C GLY A 236 4.75 -3.09 -21.19
N LEU A 237 5.37 -2.01 -20.71
CA LEU A 237 6.35 -1.23 -21.49
C LEU A 237 7.57 -2.07 -21.89
N ASN A 238 8.09 -2.91 -20.98
CA ASN A 238 9.21 -3.78 -21.28
C ASN A 238 8.86 -4.91 -22.26
N VAL A 239 7.63 -5.45 -22.18
CA VAL A 239 7.13 -6.42 -23.16
C VAL A 239 6.99 -5.77 -24.54
N LEU A 240 6.47 -4.54 -24.61
CA LEU A 240 6.38 -3.77 -25.85
C LEU A 240 7.76 -3.49 -26.45
N LEU A 241 8.74 -3.14 -25.62
CA LEU A 241 10.12 -2.95 -26.06
C LEU A 241 10.74 -4.25 -26.57
N SER A 242 10.57 -5.35 -25.82
CA SER A 242 11.03 -6.69 -26.23
C SER A 242 10.44 -7.10 -27.59
N HIS A 243 9.15 -6.84 -27.80
CA HIS A 243 8.50 -7.07 -29.07
C HIS A 243 9.00 -6.13 -30.17
N ALA A 244 9.28 -4.86 -29.87
CA ALA A 244 9.87 -3.93 -30.83
C ALA A 244 11.29 -4.36 -31.27
N THR A 245 12.04 -5.05 -30.41
CA THR A 245 13.40 -5.50 -30.71
C THR A 245 13.42 -6.89 -31.37
N ASN A 246 12.47 -7.76 -31.05
CA ASN A 246 12.44 -9.16 -31.46
C ASN A 246 11.34 -9.46 -32.50
N TYR A 247 11.32 -10.68 -33.04
CA TYR A 247 10.23 -11.25 -33.85
C TYR A 247 9.68 -10.34 -34.98
N GLY A 248 10.55 -9.54 -35.60
CA GLY A 248 10.18 -8.65 -36.71
C GLY A 248 9.45 -7.37 -36.30
N GLY A 249 9.31 -7.07 -35.00
CA GLY A 249 8.70 -5.83 -34.52
C GLY A 249 9.45 -4.58 -34.97
N ARG A 250 10.78 -4.63 -35.10
CA ARG A 250 11.59 -3.52 -35.62
C ARG A 250 11.20 -3.14 -37.04
N THR A 251 11.04 -4.13 -37.92
CA THR A 251 10.62 -3.94 -39.31
C THR A 251 9.20 -3.38 -39.38
N LYS A 252 8.32 -3.78 -38.45
CA LYS A 252 6.94 -3.29 -38.33
C LYS A 252 6.85 -1.87 -37.76
N LEU A 253 7.74 -1.51 -36.84
CA LEU A 253 7.82 -0.16 -36.28
C LEU A 253 8.32 0.83 -37.34
N MET A 254 9.31 0.41 -38.14
CA MET A 254 9.76 1.16 -39.33
C MET A 254 8.67 1.27 -40.40
N TRP A 255 7.81 0.26 -40.54
CA TRP A 255 6.63 0.29 -41.42
C TRP A 255 5.59 1.32 -40.96
N LEU A 256 5.26 1.34 -39.66
CA LEU A 256 4.30 2.28 -39.04
C LEU A 256 4.75 3.75 -39.20
N LEU A 257 6.06 3.96 -39.31
CA LEU A 257 6.69 5.26 -39.52
C LEU A 257 6.80 5.69 -40.99
N GLY A 258 6.34 4.91 -41.99
CA GLY A 258 6.42 5.42 -43.37
C GLY A 258 6.06 4.55 -44.57
N GLN A 259 5.57 3.31 -44.47
CA GLN A 259 5.16 2.54 -45.66
C GLN A 259 3.81 1.85 -45.45
N HIS A 260 2.83 2.11 -46.31
CA HIS A 260 1.50 1.51 -46.22
C HIS A 260 1.50 0.14 -46.93
N VAL A 261 1.30 -0.94 -46.17
CA VAL A 261 1.00 -2.27 -46.73
C VAL A 261 -0.39 -2.68 -46.24
N HIS A 262 -1.21 -3.25 -47.13
CA HIS A 262 -2.55 -3.72 -46.79
C HIS A 262 -2.51 -4.77 -45.66
N GLN A 263 -3.23 -4.49 -44.57
CA GLN A 263 -3.40 -5.41 -43.45
C GLN A 263 -4.32 -6.57 -43.86
N SER A 264 -3.77 -7.77 -44.01
CA SER A 264 -4.55 -9.01 -44.12
C SER A 264 -4.88 -9.56 -42.73
N SER A 265 -5.94 -10.36 -42.60
CA SER A 265 -6.30 -11.06 -41.35
C SER A 265 -5.19 -11.99 -40.83
N THR A 266 -4.35 -12.52 -41.72
CA THR A 266 -3.16 -13.32 -41.36
C THR A 266 -2.08 -12.50 -40.65
N PHE A 267 -1.97 -11.20 -40.94
CA PHE A 267 -1.04 -10.30 -40.25
C PHE A 267 -1.42 -10.11 -38.77
N GLN A 268 -2.71 -10.01 -38.45
CA GLN A 268 -3.19 -9.83 -37.07
C GLN A 268 -2.92 -11.07 -36.19
N VAL A 269 -3.06 -12.27 -36.74
CA VAL A 269 -2.76 -13.52 -36.02
C VAL A 269 -1.26 -13.71 -35.83
N GLY A 270 -0.47 -13.43 -36.88
CA GLY A 270 1.00 -13.45 -36.78
C GLY A 270 1.54 -12.42 -35.77
N GLU A 271 0.88 -11.26 -35.65
CA GLU A 271 1.25 -10.23 -34.68
C GLU A 271 0.99 -10.68 -33.25
N GLU A 272 -0.16 -11.29 -32.98
CA GLU A 272 -0.45 -11.78 -31.64
C GLU A 272 0.54 -12.87 -31.21
N ILE A 273 0.89 -13.79 -32.10
CA ILE A 273 1.87 -14.86 -31.83
C ILE A 273 3.27 -14.25 -31.57
N SER A 274 3.68 -13.26 -32.36
CA SER A 274 4.95 -12.55 -32.16
C SER A 274 5.00 -11.82 -30.81
N MET A 275 3.90 -11.16 -30.44
CA MET A 275 3.78 -10.45 -29.17
C MET A 275 3.78 -11.43 -28.00
N SER A 276 3.09 -12.57 -28.15
CA SER A 276 2.98 -13.59 -27.12
C SER A 276 4.31 -14.29 -26.85
N LEU A 277 5.11 -14.56 -27.88
CA LEU A 277 6.48 -15.08 -27.75
C LEU A 277 7.41 -14.08 -27.05
N SER A 278 7.35 -12.80 -27.43
CA SER A 278 8.12 -11.73 -26.77
C SER A 278 7.76 -11.60 -25.30
N PHE A 279 6.47 -11.74 -24.98
CA PHE A 279 5.95 -11.70 -23.62
C PHE A 279 6.41 -12.93 -22.82
N CYS A 280 6.33 -14.15 -23.38
CA CYS A 280 6.86 -15.36 -22.75
C CYS A 280 8.35 -15.23 -22.41
N GLY A 281 9.17 -14.83 -23.39
CA GLY A 281 10.62 -14.68 -23.19
C GLY A 281 10.96 -13.66 -22.09
N TYR A 282 10.27 -12.51 -22.10
CA TYR A 282 10.45 -11.51 -21.05
C TYR A 282 10.03 -12.06 -19.67
N MET A 283 8.84 -12.65 -19.56
CA MET A 283 8.31 -13.13 -18.28
C MET A 283 9.18 -14.22 -17.66
N VAL A 284 9.68 -15.17 -18.44
CA VAL A 284 10.58 -16.22 -17.93
C VAL A 284 11.85 -15.60 -17.34
N ASN A 285 12.47 -14.68 -18.07
CA ASN A 285 13.67 -13.99 -17.61
C ASN A 285 13.41 -13.16 -16.36
N THR A 286 12.33 -12.38 -16.32
CA THR A 286 11.99 -11.54 -15.17
C THR A 286 11.63 -12.38 -13.94
N LEU A 287 10.83 -13.44 -14.10
CA LEU A 287 10.41 -14.32 -13.01
C LEU A 287 11.59 -15.02 -12.34
N LEU A 288 12.64 -15.38 -13.09
CA LEU A 288 13.79 -16.08 -12.54
C LEU A 288 14.92 -15.13 -12.13
N ALA A 289 15.33 -14.20 -13.00
CA ALA A 289 16.50 -13.38 -12.78
C ALA A 289 16.29 -12.31 -11.69
N VAL A 290 15.13 -11.67 -11.65
CA VAL A 290 14.85 -10.56 -10.70
C VAL A 290 14.89 -11.02 -9.24
N PRO A 291 14.17 -12.07 -8.79
CA PRO A 291 14.23 -12.48 -7.39
C PRO A 291 15.61 -12.97 -6.96
N LEU A 292 16.36 -13.62 -7.87
CA LEU A 292 17.75 -14.03 -7.63
C LEU A 292 18.68 -12.82 -7.48
N ALA A 293 18.59 -11.84 -8.38
CA ALA A 293 19.36 -10.61 -8.33
C ALA A 293 19.05 -9.80 -7.06
N ILE A 294 17.78 -9.68 -6.65
CA ILE A 294 17.39 -9.01 -5.41
C ILE A 294 17.93 -9.75 -4.18
N ALA A 295 17.84 -11.09 -4.17
CA ALA A 295 18.38 -11.88 -3.06
C ALA A 295 19.90 -11.69 -2.90
N LEU A 296 20.64 -11.65 -4.02
CA LEU A 296 22.08 -11.39 -4.02
C LEU A 296 22.42 -9.94 -3.65
N LEU A 297 21.84 -8.95 -4.34
CA LEU A 297 22.22 -7.56 -4.19
C LEU A 297 21.71 -6.94 -2.89
N VAL A 298 20.42 -7.11 -2.59
CA VAL A 298 19.77 -6.43 -1.45
C VAL A 298 19.97 -7.19 -0.17
N HIS A 299 19.80 -8.51 -0.20
CA HIS A 299 19.83 -9.32 1.02
C HIS A 299 21.20 -9.88 1.32
N ALA A 300 22.00 -10.31 0.34
CA ALA A 300 23.36 -10.75 0.59
C ALA A 300 24.31 -9.55 0.67
N LEU A 301 24.52 -8.80 -0.41
CA LEU A 301 25.54 -7.73 -0.54
C LEU A 301 25.23 -6.46 0.25
N GLY A 302 23.98 -5.97 0.25
CA GLY A 302 23.59 -4.70 0.89
C GLY A 302 24.07 -4.56 2.35
N PRO A 303 23.83 -5.55 3.23
CA PRO A 303 24.33 -5.52 4.60
C PRO A 303 25.86 -5.50 4.72
N TRP A 304 26.59 -6.14 3.79
CA TRP A 304 28.05 -6.07 3.77
C TRP A 304 28.54 -4.69 3.36
N LEU A 305 27.91 -4.07 2.36
CA LEU A 305 28.20 -2.70 1.95
C LEU A 305 27.90 -1.70 3.08
N GLY A 306 26.77 -1.86 3.77
CA GLY A 306 26.43 -1.02 4.93
C GLY A 306 27.47 -1.12 6.05
N LYS A 307 27.92 -2.34 6.37
CA LYS A 307 29.00 -2.56 7.35
C LYS A 307 30.34 -1.99 6.88
N ALA A 308 30.69 -2.17 5.61
CA ALA A 308 31.92 -1.61 5.05
C ALA A 308 31.90 -0.08 5.08
N LEU A 309 30.76 0.55 4.76
CA LEU A 309 30.58 2.00 4.85
C LEU A 309 30.73 2.49 6.29
N VAL A 310 30.14 1.79 7.28
CA VAL A 310 30.31 2.13 8.71
C VAL A 310 31.78 2.04 9.14
N LEU A 311 32.55 1.10 8.59
CA LEU A 311 33.98 0.95 8.91
C LEU A 311 34.87 2.03 8.26
N VAL A 312 34.44 2.61 7.15
CA VAL A 312 35.22 3.58 6.37
C VAL A 312 34.79 5.02 6.63
N GLY A 313 33.53 5.25 6.98
CA GLY A 313 32.95 6.58 7.18
C GLY A 313 32.94 7.01 8.65
N ASP A 314 33.24 8.28 8.88
CA ASP A 314 33.09 8.94 10.18
C ASP A 314 31.63 9.36 10.35
N PHE A 315 30.78 8.40 10.72
CA PHE A 315 29.35 8.60 10.92
C PHE A 315 29.02 8.77 12.41
N ASP A 316 28.04 9.60 12.71
CA ASP A 316 27.46 9.69 14.04
C ASP A 316 26.76 8.38 14.45
N GLN A 317 26.67 8.14 15.76
CA GLN A 317 26.17 6.87 16.31
C GLN A 317 24.73 6.56 15.88
N GLU A 318 23.92 7.57 15.58
CA GLU A 318 22.56 7.39 15.03
C GLU A 318 22.60 6.86 13.60
N THR A 319 23.43 7.45 12.73
CA THR A 319 23.62 7.00 11.34
C THR A 319 24.26 5.62 11.28
N ILE A 320 25.23 5.31 12.15
CA ILE A 320 25.79 3.96 12.30
C ILE A 320 24.70 2.95 12.66
N ASN A 321 23.86 3.27 13.66
CA ASN A 321 22.76 2.41 14.07
C ASN A 321 21.70 2.25 12.97
N LYS A 322 21.51 3.25 12.09
CA LYS A 322 20.62 3.14 10.92
C LYS A 322 21.22 2.28 9.81
N LEU A 323 22.50 2.45 9.49
CA LEU A 323 23.22 1.68 8.46
C LEU A 323 23.44 0.22 8.86
N ALA A 324 23.61 -0.04 10.16
CA ALA A 324 23.77 -1.39 10.71
C ALA A 324 22.44 -2.14 10.89
N LYS A 325 21.30 -1.43 10.88
CA LYS A 325 19.97 -2.06 10.93
C LYS A 325 19.68 -2.75 9.61
N TYR A 326 19.20 -3.98 9.70
CA TYR A 326 18.68 -4.67 8.54
C TYR A 326 17.42 -3.97 8.02
N PRO A 327 17.17 -4.02 6.69
CA PRO A 327 15.98 -3.41 6.10
C PRO A 327 14.71 -4.03 6.69
N GLU A 328 13.69 -3.19 6.91
CA GLU A 328 12.39 -3.65 7.38
C GLU A 328 11.75 -4.62 6.38
N PHE A 329 10.98 -5.60 6.89
CA PHE A 329 10.26 -6.53 6.03
C PHE A 329 9.02 -5.86 5.45
N GLU A 330 9.16 -5.29 4.25
CA GLU A 330 8.05 -4.65 3.55
C GLU A 330 7.13 -5.69 2.89
N THR A 331 5.96 -5.91 3.49
CA THR A 331 4.94 -6.85 2.98
C THR A 331 4.19 -6.30 1.76
N GLY A 332 3.92 -4.99 1.74
CA GLY A 332 3.10 -4.32 0.72
C GLY A 332 3.70 -4.40 -0.68
N GLY A 333 4.92 -3.90 -0.88
CA GLY A 333 5.62 -3.96 -2.17
C GLY A 333 5.77 -5.38 -2.69
N ARG A 334 6.27 -6.32 -1.86
CA ARG A 334 6.46 -7.72 -2.25
C ARG A 334 5.17 -8.39 -2.72
N TYR A 335 4.06 -8.11 -2.04
CA TYR A 335 2.75 -8.61 -2.43
C TYR A 335 2.31 -8.06 -3.80
N CYS A 336 2.47 -6.76 -4.02
CA CYS A 336 2.12 -6.12 -5.28
C CYS A 336 2.93 -6.67 -6.45
N ASP A 337 4.24 -6.85 -6.27
CA ASP A 337 5.13 -7.41 -7.30
C ASP A 337 4.69 -8.83 -7.67
N SER A 338 4.46 -9.67 -6.66
CA SER A 338 4.03 -11.06 -6.85
C SER A 338 2.69 -11.15 -7.58
N LEU A 339 1.75 -10.27 -7.21
CA LEU A 339 0.44 -10.21 -7.84
C LEU A 339 0.49 -9.63 -9.26
N ALA A 340 1.37 -8.67 -9.53
CA ALA A 340 1.60 -8.13 -10.87
C ALA A 340 2.22 -9.20 -11.80
N TYR A 341 3.22 -9.93 -11.32
CA TYR A 341 3.81 -11.05 -12.06
C TYR A 341 2.79 -12.15 -12.32
N LEU A 342 1.98 -12.53 -11.32
CA LEU A 342 0.88 -13.49 -11.52
C LEU A 342 -0.12 -12.99 -12.57
N THR A 343 -0.53 -11.73 -12.50
CA THR A 343 -1.48 -11.12 -13.44
C THR A 343 -0.93 -11.17 -14.87
N CYS A 344 0.34 -10.82 -15.06
CA CYS A 344 1.00 -10.86 -16.36
C CYS A 344 1.19 -12.29 -16.87
N SER A 345 1.56 -13.24 -16.01
CA SER A 345 1.66 -14.66 -16.39
C SER A 345 0.30 -15.25 -16.77
N LEU A 346 -0.78 -14.88 -16.09
CA LEU A 346 -2.14 -15.29 -16.49
C LEU A 346 -2.51 -14.70 -17.85
N LEU A 347 -2.16 -13.44 -18.10
CA LEU A 347 -2.39 -12.80 -19.39
C LEU A 347 -1.65 -13.51 -20.54
N VAL A 348 -0.42 -13.98 -20.31
CA VAL A 348 0.32 -14.81 -21.29
C VAL A 348 -0.46 -16.07 -21.67
N HIS A 349 -1.17 -16.70 -20.72
CA HIS A 349 -1.97 -17.89 -21.01
C HIS A 349 -3.23 -17.59 -21.81
N VAL A 350 -3.68 -16.33 -21.87
CA VAL A 350 -4.80 -15.90 -22.72
C VAL A 350 -4.41 -15.87 -24.19
N PHE A 351 -3.18 -15.43 -24.50
CA PHE A 351 -2.71 -15.26 -25.88
C PHE A 351 -2.45 -16.58 -26.62
N LEU A 352 -2.40 -16.51 -27.95
CA LEU A 352 -1.95 -17.57 -28.84
C LEU A 352 -0.45 -17.84 -28.64
N VAL A 353 -0.14 -18.77 -27.73
CA VAL A 353 1.22 -19.20 -27.39
C VAL A 353 1.38 -20.69 -27.68
N PRO A 354 2.54 -21.16 -28.19
CA PRO A 354 2.86 -22.59 -28.25
C PRO A 354 2.66 -23.29 -26.89
N GLN A 355 2.23 -24.55 -26.90
CA GLN A 355 1.96 -25.28 -25.65
C GLN A 355 3.20 -25.39 -24.75
N TYR A 356 4.38 -25.54 -25.37
CA TYR A 356 5.66 -25.66 -24.67
C TYR A 356 6.01 -24.38 -23.88
N ASP A 357 5.89 -23.22 -24.50
CA ASP A 357 6.20 -21.94 -23.84
C ASP A 357 5.24 -21.63 -22.69
N ARG A 358 3.96 -22.03 -22.81
CA ARG A 358 2.99 -21.95 -21.70
C ARG A 358 3.43 -22.78 -20.48
N ILE A 359 3.91 -24.00 -20.72
CA ILE A 359 4.43 -24.86 -19.65
C ILE A 359 5.66 -24.23 -19.01
N ILE A 360 6.58 -23.67 -19.80
CA ILE A 360 7.78 -22.99 -19.28
C ILE A 360 7.40 -21.80 -18.40
N VAL A 361 6.48 -20.93 -18.84
CA VAL A 361 6.04 -19.76 -18.06
C VAL A 361 5.39 -20.22 -16.75
N CYS A 362 4.56 -21.27 -16.78
CA CYS A 362 3.95 -21.83 -15.59
C CYS A 362 4.98 -22.41 -14.61
N ALA A 363 5.94 -23.20 -15.11
CA ALA A 363 7.03 -23.75 -14.31
C ALA A 363 7.91 -22.63 -13.71
N SER A 364 8.18 -21.58 -14.49
CA SER A 364 8.95 -20.40 -14.03
C SER A 364 8.22 -19.65 -12.93
N LEU A 365 6.89 -19.54 -13.01
CA LEU A 365 6.08 -18.93 -11.95
C LEU A 365 6.08 -19.76 -10.66
N VAL A 366 5.98 -21.09 -10.77
CA VAL A 366 6.11 -21.99 -9.60
C VAL A 366 7.49 -21.82 -8.96
N LEU A 367 8.55 -21.83 -9.77
CA LEU A 367 9.91 -21.65 -9.29
C LEU A 367 10.12 -20.26 -8.65
N HIS A 368 9.56 -19.21 -9.26
CA HIS A 368 9.57 -17.86 -8.70
C HIS A 368 8.93 -17.83 -7.30
N VAL A 369 7.75 -18.44 -7.14
CA VAL A 369 7.07 -18.52 -5.83
C VAL A 369 7.95 -19.25 -4.81
N LEU A 370 8.58 -20.37 -5.18
CA LEU A 370 9.49 -21.09 -4.30
C LEU A 370 10.70 -20.24 -3.88
N ILE A 371 11.32 -19.53 -4.82
CA ILE A 371 12.45 -18.63 -4.56
C ILE A 371 12.02 -17.50 -3.61
N CYS A 372 10.87 -16.87 -3.86
CA CYS A 372 10.33 -15.81 -3.02
C CYS A 372 10.05 -16.31 -1.59
N ILE A 373 9.45 -17.50 -1.43
CA ILE A 373 9.21 -18.12 -0.12
C ILE A 373 10.53 -18.36 0.61
N LEU A 374 11.53 -18.93 -0.07
CA LEU A 374 12.83 -19.22 0.53
C LEU A 374 13.53 -17.92 0.97
N ARG A 375 13.56 -16.92 0.09
CA ARG A 375 14.10 -15.57 0.37
C ARG A 375 13.39 -14.93 1.58
N ASP A 376 12.07 -14.93 1.58
CA ASP A 376 11.29 -14.26 2.63
C ASP A 376 11.49 -14.96 3.98
N ARG A 377 11.56 -16.30 4.01
CA ARG A 377 11.93 -17.05 5.21
C ARG A 377 13.33 -16.70 5.71
N LEU A 378 14.32 -16.61 4.82
CA LEU A 378 15.68 -16.22 5.19
C LEU A 378 15.71 -14.82 5.82
N VAL A 379 15.01 -13.86 5.22
CA VAL A 379 14.96 -12.47 5.73
C VAL A 379 14.25 -12.41 7.09
N LEU A 380 13.09 -13.08 7.22
CA LEU A 380 12.31 -13.08 8.45
C LEU A 380 13.05 -13.78 9.61
N CYS A 381 13.68 -14.94 9.34
CA CYS A 381 14.35 -15.73 10.38
C CYS A 381 15.69 -15.13 10.84
N TYR A 382 16.43 -14.45 9.96
CA TYR A 382 17.80 -14.01 10.29
C TYR A 382 17.97 -12.49 10.41
N ARG A 383 17.07 -11.67 9.84
CA ARG A 383 17.39 -10.27 9.51
C ARG A 383 16.22 -9.28 9.65
N SER A 384 15.14 -9.59 10.37
CA SER A 384 14.09 -8.60 10.63
C SER A 384 14.04 -8.21 12.11
N ALA A 385 14.21 -6.92 12.40
CA ALA A 385 13.78 -6.37 13.68
C ALA A 385 12.25 -6.48 13.72
N SER A 386 11.69 -7.18 14.71
CA SER A 386 10.26 -7.44 14.82
C SER A 386 9.50 -6.15 15.18
N ARG A 387 9.33 -5.26 14.21
CA ARG A 387 8.21 -4.32 14.22
C ARG A 387 7.24 -4.79 13.15
N ILE A 388 6.59 -5.91 13.43
CA ILE A 388 5.31 -6.23 12.81
C ILE A 388 4.42 -5.05 13.21
N SER A 389 4.28 -4.06 12.33
CA SER A 389 3.33 -2.98 12.57
C SER A 389 1.96 -3.63 12.62
N ASP A 390 1.43 -3.76 13.83
CA ASP A 390 0.27 -4.55 14.20
C ASP A 390 -1.00 -3.83 13.70
N ASP A 391 -1.16 -3.77 12.38
CA ASP A 391 -2.37 -3.26 11.73
C ASP A 391 -3.19 -4.48 11.27
N GLN A 392 -3.57 -5.33 12.23
CA GLN A 392 -4.40 -6.53 12.04
C GLN A 392 -5.88 -6.21 11.74
N GLY A 393 -6.20 -4.97 11.37
CA GLY A 393 -7.50 -4.62 10.84
C GLY A 393 -7.60 -5.14 9.42
N ALA A 394 -8.14 -6.36 9.24
CA ALA A 394 -8.41 -7.03 7.95
C ALA A 394 -8.44 -6.05 6.77
N ASP A 395 -7.28 -5.84 6.15
CA ASP A 395 -7.21 -4.96 4.99
C ASP A 395 -7.77 -5.76 3.84
N PHE A 396 -8.91 -5.34 3.31
CA PHE A 396 -9.53 -5.97 2.16
C PHE A 396 -8.88 -5.53 0.85
N THR A 397 -7.95 -4.56 0.91
CA THR A 397 -7.30 -4.01 -0.28
C THR A 397 -6.48 -5.07 -1.05
N PRO A 398 -5.68 -5.94 -0.41
CA PRO A 398 -5.09 -7.09 -1.09
C PRO A 398 -6.13 -7.89 -1.88
N LEU A 399 -7.25 -8.26 -1.24
CA LEU A 399 -8.36 -8.96 -1.92
C LEU A 399 -8.97 -8.11 -3.05
N ALA A 400 -9.14 -6.81 -2.86
CA ALA A 400 -9.65 -5.91 -3.89
C ALA A 400 -8.79 -5.95 -5.17
N ILE A 401 -7.45 -5.97 -5.03
CA ILE A 401 -6.53 -6.05 -6.20
C ILE A 401 -6.69 -7.37 -6.96
N TRP A 402 -7.06 -8.48 -6.30
CA TRP A 402 -7.35 -9.75 -6.97
C TRP A 402 -8.50 -9.67 -7.99
N GLY A 403 -9.33 -8.62 -7.95
CA GLY A 403 -10.32 -8.37 -8.99
C GLY A 403 -9.70 -8.26 -10.39
N VAL A 404 -8.45 -7.80 -10.51
CA VAL A 404 -7.76 -7.64 -11.80
C VAL A 404 -7.38 -8.97 -12.46
N PRO A 405 -6.56 -9.86 -11.84
CA PRO A 405 -6.24 -11.16 -12.44
C PRO A 405 -7.49 -12.04 -12.65
N CYS A 406 -8.48 -11.97 -11.74
CA CYS A 406 -9.73 -12.71 -11.91
C CYS A 406 -10.57 -12.19 -13.08
N ALA A 407 -10.57 -10.88 -13.34
CA ALA A 407 -11.24 -10.32 -14.51
C ALA A 407 -10.61 -10.81 -15.81
N ILE A 408 -9.27 -10.89 -15.90
CA ILE A 408 -8.57 -11.46 -17.07
C ILE A 408 -9.03 -12.90 -17.32
N LEU A 409 -9.11 -13.73 -16.28
CA LEU A 409 -9.61 -15.10 -16.38
C LEU A 409 -11.09 -15.16 -16.81
N ALA A 410 -11.91 -14.22 -16.39
CA ALA A 410 -13.31 -14.15 -16.79
C ALA A 410 -13.48 -13.73 -18.26
N ALA A 411 -12.54 -12.96 -18.80
CA ALA A 411 -12.51 -12.54 -20.21
C ALA A 411 -12.02 -13.65 -21.14
N TYR A 412 -11.30 -14.64 -20.61
CA TYR A 412 -10.67 -15.72 -21.38
C TYR A 412 -11.63 -16.49 -22.29
N PRO A 413 -12.83 -16.96 -21.84
CA PRO A 413 -13.74 -17.68 -22.72
C PRO A 413 -14.25 -16.83 -23.88
N GLU A 414 -14.60 -15.57 -23.62
CA GLU A 414 -15.08 -14.65 -24.66
C GLU A 414 -13.98 -14.32 -25.68
N TYR A 415 -12.73 -14.19 -25.22
CA TYR A 415 -11.58 -14.02 -26.09
C TYR A 415 -11.42 -15.20 -27.06
N TRP A 416 -11.54 -16.44 -26.58
CA TRP A 416 -11.47 -17.62 -27.46
C TRP A 416 -12.71 -17.78 -28.35
N ASN A 417 -13.90 -17.42 -27.88
CA ASN A 417 -15.11 -17.41 -28.70
C ASN A 417 -15.03 -16.36 -29.84
N GLN A 418 -14.41 -15.21 -29.58
CA GLN A 418 -14.10 -14.24 -30.61
C GLN A 418 -13.20 -14.86 -31.70
N ARG A 419 -12.20 -15.65 -31.29
CA ARG A 419 -11.27 -16.34 -32.19
C ARG A 419 -11.89 -17.48 -32.99
N THR A 420 -12.95 -18.13 -32.49
CA THR A 420 -13.74 -19.10 -33.27
C THR A 420 -14.71 -18.46 -34.25
N GLY A 421 -14.69 -17.12 -34.37
CA GLY A 421 -15.40 -16.36 -35.41
C GLY A 421 -16.83 -15.97 -35.05
N THR A 422 -17.22 -16.06 -33.77
CA THR A 422 -18.63 -15.90 -33.37
C THR A 422 -18.99 -14.52 -32.81
N LEU A 423 -18.03 -13.69 -32.38
CA LEU A 423 -18.31 -12.48 -31.58
C LEU A 423 -17.41 -11.26 -31.92
N GLN A 424 -17.93 -10.05 -31.66
CA GLN A 424 -17.20 -8.77 -31.71
C GLN A 424 -16.30 -8.59 -30.47
N MET A 425 -15.40 -7.59 -30.45
CA MET A 425 -14.55 -7.27 -29.28
C MET A 425 -15.34 -6.86 -28.02
N LEU A 426 -16.57 -6.35 -28.20
CA LEU A 426 -17.41 -5.80 -27.14
C LEU A 426 -17.74 -6.82 -26.01
N PRO A 427 -18.12 -8.07 -26.31
CA PRO A 427 -18.27 -9.16 -25.35
C PRO A 427 -17.12 -9.35 -24.35
N ILE A 428 -15.87 -9.20 -24.79
CA ILE A 428 -14.69 -9.31 -23.92
C ILE A 428 -14.67 -8.18 -22.89
N VAL A 429 -14.91 -6.94 -23.35
CA VAL A 429 -14.99 -5.76 -22.48
C VAL A 429 -16.17 -5.90 -21.51
N TYR A 430 -17.31 -6.39 -21.99
CA TYR A 430 -18.48 -6.63 -21.15
C TYR A 430 -18.22 -7.71 -20.09
N ALA A 431 -17.55 -8.82 -20.44
CA ALA A 431 -17.17 -9.86 -19.49
C ALA A 431 -16.21 -9.34 -18.39
N LEU A 432 -15.22 -8.54 -18.79
CA LEU A 432 -14.31 -7.85 -17.85
C LEU A 432 -15.09 -6.96 -16.88
N LEU A 433 -15.91 -6.03 -17.39
CA LEU A 433 -16.67 -5.09 -16.59
C LEU A 433 -17.68 -5.80 -15.68
N LYS A 434 -18.40 -6.78 -16.20
CA LYS A 434 -19.35 -7.59 -15.44
C LYS A 434 -18.64 -8.33 -14.30
N HIS A 435 -17.48 -8.95 -14.56
CA HIS A 435 -16.72 -9.62 -13.51
C HIS A 435 -16.25 -8.66 -12.44
N VAL A 436 -15.69 -7.51 -12.84
CA VAL A 436 -15.26 -6.44 -11.93
C VAL A 436 -16.41 -6.00 -11.03
N ILE A 437 -17.58 -5.67 -11.60
CA ILE A 437 -18.76 -5.24 -10.84
C ILE A 437 -19.21 -6.34 -9.87
N LEU A 438 -19.34 -7.59 -10.34
CA LEU A 438 -19.76 -8.72 -9.50
C LEU A 438 -18.75 -9.01 -8.38
N TYR A 439 -17.45 -8.93 -8.68
CA TYR A 439 -16.38 -9.17 -7.71
C TYR A 439 -16.41 -8.11 -6.60
N TYR A 440 -16.44 -6.83 -6.96
CA TYR A 440 -16.45 -5.75 -5.98
C TYR A 440 -17.76 -5.68 -5.19
N THR A 441 -18.91 -5.98 -5.81
CA THR A 441 -20.18 -6.07 -5.09
C THR A 441 -20.19 -7.24 -4.12
N ALA A 442 -19.71 -8.42 -4.52
CA ALA A 442 -19.57 -9.57 -3.63
C ALA A 442 -18.60 -9.26 -2.48
N LEU A 443 -17.45 -8.64 -2.76
CA LEU A 443 -16.49 -8.20 -1.75
C LEU A 443 -17.13 -7.20 -0.79
N ALA A 444 -17.84 -6.20 -1.29
CA ALA A 444 -18.54 -5.21 -0.47
C ALA A 444 -19.61 -5.86 0.43
N LEU A 445 -20.40 -6.80 -0.10
CA LEU A 445 -21.38 -7.57 0.67
C LEU A 445 -20.73 -8.45 1.73
N SER A 446 -19.62 -9.12 1.40
CA SER A 446 -18.82 -9.89 2.36
C SER A 446 -18.25 -8.99 3.45
N CYS A 447 -17.73 -7.81 3.11
CA CYS A 447 -17.24 -6.83 4.06
C CYS A 447 -18.36 -6.29 4.95
N TYR A 448 -19.55 -6.05 4.39
CA TYR A 448 -20.73 -5.61 5.12
C TYR A 448 -21.19 -6.67 6.15
N ARG A 449 -21.23 -7.95 5.74
CA ARG A 449 -21.56 -9.07 6.64
C ARG A 449 -20.48 -9.38 7.68
N VAL A 450 -19.23 -9.04 7.38
CA VAL A 450 -18.09 -9.20 8.29
C VAL A 450 -17.94 -7.99 9.21
N LYS A 451 -18.67 -6.88 9.07
CA LYS A 451 -18.90 -6.01 10.24
C LYS A 451 -19.64 -6.88 11.26
N PRO A 452 -19.00 -7.24 12.38
CA PRO A 452 -19.55 -8.24 13.28
C PRO A 452 -20.93 -7.76 13.69
N ASN A 453 -21.93 -8.66 13.60
CA ASN A 453 -23.26 -8.47 14.15
C ASN A 453 -23.20 -7.56 15.39
N ALA A 454 -23.56 -6.28 15.21
CA ALA A 454 -23.66 -5.31 16.29
C ALA A 454 -24.66 -5.78 17.37
N ILE A 455 -25.48 -6.77 16.99
CA ILE A 455 -26.57 -7.40 17.74
C ILE A 455 -26.09 -8.07 19.04
N ASN A 456 -24.81 -8.47 19.19
CA ASN A 456 -24.30 -9.04 20.46
C ASN A 456 -23.32 -8.12 21.22
N ARG A 457 -23.15 -6.86 20.80
CA ARG A 457 -22.18 -5.92 21.43
C ARG A 457 -22.83 -4.84 22.29
N GLU A 458 -24.16 -4.86 22.45
CA GLU A 458 -24.89 -3.83 23.20
C GLU A 458 -24.52 -3.76 24.69
N ASN A 459 -24.01 -4.85 25.26
CA ASN A 459 -23.59 -4.95 26.67
C ASN A 459 -22.07 -5.07 26.88
N PHE A 460 -21.25 -4.76 25.86
CA PHE A 460 -19.80 -4.91 25.99
C PHE A 460 -19.19 -3.72 26.76
N ASP A 461 -18.77 -3.96 28.01
CA ASP A 461 -17.98 -3.00 28.78
C ASP A 461 -16.48 -3.20 28.52
N TRP A 462 -15.87 -2.27 27.80
CA TRP A 462 -14.45 -2.31 27.46
C TRP A 462 -13.53 -2.14 28.68
N ARG A 463 -14.05 -1.67 29.82
CA ARG A 463 -13.30 -1.51 31.08
C ARG A 463 -12.69 -2.82 31.57
N LEU A 464 -13.34 -3.95 31.29
CA LEU A 464 -12.89 -5.29 31.72
C LEU A 464 -11.58 -5.74 31.05
N TYR A 465 -11.20 -5.11 29.93
CA TYR A 465 -10.11 -5.58 29.07
C TYR A 465 -8.98 -4.55 28.86
N ASN A 466 -9.08 -3.34 29.42
CA ASN A 466 -8.01 -2.35 29.37
C ASN A 466 -7.10 -2.45 30.60
N PRO A 467 -5.84 -2.90 30.46
CA PRO A 467 -4.93 -3.10 31.60
C PRO A 467 -4.61 -1.79 32.36
N ILE A 468 -4.69 -0.63 31.69
CA ILE A 468 -4.45 0.68 32.30
C ILE A 468 -5.57 1.03 33.30
N TYR A 469 -6.81 0.63 33.02
CA TYR A 469 -7.95 0.82 33.93
C TYR A 469 -7.99 -0.18 35.09
N LYS A 470 -7.44 -1.39 34.88
CA LYS A 470 -7.27 -2.38 35.95
C LYS A 470 -6.27 -1.89 37.00
N ALA A 471 -5.23 -1.18 36.57
CA ALA A 471 -4.24 -0.58 37.46
C ALA A 471 -4.79 0.64 38.23
N SER A 472 -5.61 1.49 37.61
CA SER A 472 -6.18 2.66 38.30
C SER A 472 -7.20 2.28 39.38
N ASN A 473 -7.97 1.21 39.19
CA ASN A 473 -8.90 0.71 40.20
C ASN A 473 -8.23 -0.11 41.32
N MET A 474 -7.03 -0.66 41.10
CA MET A 474 -6.23 -1.29 42.16
C MET A 474 -5.47 -0.26 43.01
N LEU A 475 -5.30 0.96 42.52
CA LEU A 475 -4.71 2.09 43.27
C LEU A 475 -5.76 2.95 43.99
N ALA A 476 -7.05 2.60 43.86
CA ALA A 476 -8.17 3.29 44.52
C ALA A 476 -8.80 2.46 45.66
N ILE A 477 -8.15 1.38 46.07
CA ILE A 477 -8.32 0.67 47.36
C ILE A 477 -7.03 0.90 48.13
#